data_AF-A0A9W5TTQ3-F1
#
_entry.id   AF-A0A9W5TTQ3-F1
#
_cell.length_a   1.000
_cell.length_b   1.000
_cell.length_c   1.000
_cell.angle_alpha   90.00
_cell.angle_beta   90.00
_cell.angle_gamma   90.00
#
_symmetry.space_group_name_H-M   'P 1'
#
loop_
_entity.id
_entity.type
_entity.pdbx_description
1 polymer ?
#
loop_
_entity_poly.entity_id
_entity_poly.type
_entity_poly.pdbx_seq_one_letter_code
_entity_poly.pdbx_strand_id
1 'polypeptide(L)'
;MNFIGKLLPVEGYMVVQKGNLPEGYMRSLTHLYQPLIGITAVMLYQTLLHEIELQQANEPQTHHTLMNYLNLPLDDIYRARLKLEGIGLLNTYKHQTDKNDYYTYELLEPFAPGDFFEDAMLTQLLYHHVGDEKFTVLKNHYVTKPRLHGGNNVTAAFHDVFQTFQPQMEPSDPVKASHEESNVQIDFTWMKQMLKQRMIPEKYILTADNRKLISQMMVLYDLAEHEIEKAVMWALTAENKLDTDEFKVACHDLFKSTHQQSVIKLTDIIAKQGKTQVKTKPATKEEQLIYELETISPKQLLEDLSSGNHASEQDMKIIRDVMTTQGLPSPVMNVLIHYVLLQSNMKLSKAYLEKIASHWSRANLQTAKEAMEFAKKEKAKSQAGYVKKQNYRKPAANEVVPDWFKDRKKKPAQPATTINHTETEEEKAEFEALLREFTSKNNHLQG
;
A
#
# COMPACT_ATOMS: atom_id res chain seq x y z
N MET A 1 42.52 -11.67 -20.55
CA MET A 1 42.36 -12.20 -19.18
C MET A 1 41.89 -13.63 -19.30
N ASN A 2 42.59 -14.61 -18.73
CA ASN A 2 42.13 -15.99 -18.71
C ASN A 2 41.09 -16.11 -17.59
N PHE A 3 39.83 -16.39 -17.94
CA PHE A 3 38.71 -16.51 -17.00
C PHE A 3 38.49 -17.95 -16.50
N ILE A 4 39.45 -18.82 -16.80
CA ILE A 4 39.42 -20.25 -16.48
C ILE A 4 39.29 -20.44 -14.97
N GLY A 5 38.22 -21.10 -14.54
CA GLY A 5 37.99 -21.51 -13.15
C GLY A 5 37.09 -20.60 -12.29
N LYS A 6 36.51 -19.52 -12.84
CA LYS A 6 35.57 -18.67 -12.10
C LYS A 6 34.12 -19.15 -12.11
N LEU A 7 33.76 -19.95 -13.11
CA LEU A 7 32.46 -20.54 -13.31
C LEU A 7 32.68 -21.97 -13.83
N LEU A 8 31.99 -22.95 -13.26
CA LEU A 8 32.06 -24.35 -13.68
C LEU A 8 30.76 -24.77 -14.37
N PRO A 9 30.80 -25.64 -15.39
CA PRO A 9 29.59 -26.11 -16.08
C PRO A 9 28.58 -26.81 -15.16
N VAL A 10 29.06 -27.40 -14.07
CA VAL A 10 28.27 -28.15 -13.07
C VAL A 10 27.66 -27.25 -11.99
N GLU A 11 28.10 -26.00 -11.85
CA GLU A 11 27.51 -25.08 -10.88
C GLU A 11 26.05 -24.77 -11.28
N GLY A 12 25.17 -24.71 -10.29
CA GLY A 12 23.75 -24.44 -10.52
C GLY A 12 23.47 -22.95 -10.74
N TYR A 13 22.37 -22.62 -11.42
CA TYR A 13 21.80 -21.28 -11.46
C TYR A 13 20.27 -21.29 -11.30
N MET A 14 19.75 -20.19 -10.79
CA MET A 14 18.33 -19.85 -10.77
C MET A 14 18.15 -18.45 -11.31
N VAL A 15 17.07 -18.21 -12.04
CA VAL A 15 16.74 -16.91 -12.61
C VAL A 15 15.55 -16.30 -11.87
N VAL A 16 15.62 -15.01 -11.59
CA VAL A 16 14.56 -14.21 -10.99
C VAL A 16 14.42 -12.93 -11.80
N GLN A 17 13.20 -12.48 -12.07
CA GLN A 17 12.96 -11.18 -12.69
C GLN A 17 12.60 -10.15 -11.62
N LYS A 18 13.20 -8.97 -11.72
CA LYS A 18 12.85 -7.80 -10.92
C LYS A 18 12.13 -6.77 -11.80
N GLY A 19 10.88 -6.47 -11.47
CA GLY A 19 10.06 -5.50 -12.20
C GLY A 19 9.34 -6.09 -13.41
N ASN A 20 8.73 -5.23 -14.21
CA ASN A 20 7.91 -5.60 -15.37
C ASN A 20 8.56 -5.05 -16.63
N LEU A 21 8.68 -5.88 -17.66
CA LEU A 21 9.27 -5.44 -18.93
C LEU A 21 8.44 -4.30 -19.54
N PRO A 22 9.07 -3.18 -19.93
CA PRO A 22 8.36 -2.06 -20.53
C PRO A 22 7.84 -2.40 -21.93
N GLU A 23 6.85 -1.64 -22.38
CA GLU A 23 6.36 -1.75 -23.75
C GLU A 23 7.49 -1.43 -24.74
N GLY A 24 7.74 -2.37 -25.66
CA GLY A 24 8.81 -2.21 -26.64
C GLY A 24 10.22 -2.54 -26.12
N TYR A 25 10.37 -3.23 -24.99
CA TYR A 25 11.68 -3.69 -24.49
C TYR A 25 12.51 -4.44 -25.55
N MET A 26 11.87 -5.23 -26.43
CA MET A 26 12.55 -5.91 -27.54
C MET A 26 13.20 -4.95 -28.54
N ARG A 27 12.57 -3.78 -28.76
CA ARG A 27 13.12 -2.71 -29.60
C ARG A 27 14.31 -2.06 -28.89
N SER A 28 14.23 -1.84 -27.57
CA SER A 28 15.37 -1.37 -26.77
C SER A 28 16.54 -2.35 -26.85
N LEU A 29 16.31 -3.63 -26.58
CA LEU A 29 17.35 -4.67 -26.62
C LEU A 29 18.02 -4.73 -27.98
N THR A 30 17.24 -4.69 -29.08
CA THR A 30 17.76 -4.82 -30.45
C THR A 30 18.48 -3.56 -30.94
N HIS A 31 17.87 -2.38 -30.79
CA HIS A 31 18.37 -1.16 -31.41
C HIS A 31 19.28 -0.31 -30.52
N LEU A 32 19.20 -0.47 -29.20
CA LEU A 32 19.90 0.37 -28.23
C LEU A 32 20.97 -0.41 -27.46
N TYR A 33 20.62 -1.57 -26.89
CA TYR A 33 21.59 -2.36 -26.12
C TYR A 33 22.50 -3.23 -27.00
N GLN A 34 21.97 -3.93 -28.01
CA GLN A 34 22.74 -4.85 -28.86
C GLN A 34 23.99 -4.20 -29.48
N PRO A 35 23.97 -2.95 -29.99
CA PRO A 35 25.18 -2.30 -30.50
C PRO A 35 26.28 -2.13 -29.44
N LEU A 36 25.92 -2.07 -28.16
CA LEU A 36 26.84 -1.84 -27.03
C LEU A 36 27.39 -3.13 -26.45
N ILE A 37 26.52 -4.11 -26.17
CA ILE A 37 26.91 -5.36 -25.50
C ILE A 37 27.13 -6.52 -26.46
N GLY A 38 26.63 -6.41 -27.70
CA GLY A 38 26.72 -7.45 -28.72
C GLY A 38 25.65 -8.53 -28.61
N ILE A 39 25.57 -9.35 -29.65
CA ILE A 39 24.51 -10.34 -29.85
C ILE A 39 24.49 -11.39 -28.73
N THR A 40 25.67 -11.89 -28.31
CA THR A 40 25.76 -12.96 -27.30
C THR A 40 25.18 -12.56 -25.95
N ALA A 41 25.41 -11.31 -25.52
CA ALA A 41 24.85 -10.80 -24.27
C ALA A 41 23.33 -10.62 -24.36
N VAL A 42 22.82 -10.07 -25.47
CA VAL A 42 21.37 -9.93 -25.67
C VAL A 42 20.67 -11.28 -25.73
N MET A 43 21.26 -12.27 -26.42
CA MET A 43 20.70 -13.62 -26.47
C MET A 43 20.74 -14.31 -25.11
N LEU A 44 21.83 -14.17 -24.34
CA LEU A 44 21.87 -14.68 -22.96
C LEU A 44 20.76 -14.06 -22.10
N TYR A 45 20.56 -12.75 -22.17
CA TYR A 45 19.47 -12.07 -21.45
C TYR A 45 18.11 -12.62 -21.85
N GLN A 46 17.86 -12.78 -23.16
CA GLN A 46 16.60 -13.33 -23.65
C GLN A 46 16.40 -14.80 -23.24
N THR A 47 17.44 -15.63 -23.30
CA THR A 47 17.36 -17.03 -22.85
C THR A 47 16.99 -17.09 -21.36
N LEU A 48 17.70 -16.35 -20.51
CA LEU A 48 17.41 -16.29 -19.08
C LEU A 48 15.99 -15.79 -18.81
N LEU A 49 15.50 -14.81 -19.60
CA LEU A 49 14.16 -14.27 -19.45
C LEU A 49 13.07 -15.33 -19.66
N HIS A 50 13.18 -16.15 -20.72
CA HIS A 50 12.23 -17.22 -20.99
C HIS A 50 12.44 -18.43 -20.06
N GLU A 51 13.65 -18.63 -19.55
CA GLU A 51 13.96 -19.69 -18.59
C GLU A 51 13.13 -19.55 -17.30
N ILE A 52 12.79 -18.32 -16.89
CA ILE A 52 11.98 -18.06 -15.69
C ILE A 52 10.64 -18.79 -15.75
N GLU A 53 10.01 -18.86 -16.92
CA GLU A 53 8.71 -19.52 -17.10
C GLU A 53 8.83 -21.04 -17.05
N LEU A 54 10.01 -21.58 -17.37
CA LEU A 54 10.28 -23.02 -17.42
C LEU A 54 10.89 -23.56 -16.12
N GLN A 55 11.39 -22.67 -15.25
CA GLN A 55 12.07 -23.05 -14.03
C GLN A 55 11.09 -23.66 -13.02
N GLN A 56 11.41 -24.85 -12.52
CA GLN A 56 10.67 -25.48 -11.42
C GLN A 56 11.14 -24.91 -10.08
N ALA A 57 10.21 -24.70 -9.15
CA ALA A 57 10.54 -24.17 -7.82
C ALA A 57 11.52 -25.13 -7.09
N ASN A 58 12.66 -24.60 -6.66
CA ASN A 58 13.75 -25.28 -5.91
C ASN A 58 14.72 -26.20 -6.69
N GLU A 59 14.67 -26.27 -8.02
CA GLU A 59 15.69 -27.01 -8.78
C GLU A 59 16.58 -26.06 -9.61
N PRO A 60 17.84 -25.83 -9.19
CA PRO A 60 18.76 -25.02 -9.98
C PRO A 60 19.17 -25.76 -11.25
N GLN A 61 19.11 -25.07 -12.39
CA GLN A 61 19.61 -25.56 -13.67
C GLN A 61 21.13 -25.52 -13.71
N THR A 62 21.78 -26.37 -14.49
CA THR A 62 23.26 -26.34 -14.62
C THR A 62 23.69 -25.37 -15.71
N HIS A 63 24.85 -24.74 -15.57
CA HIS A 63 25.40 -23.90 -16.63
C HIS A 63 25.66 -24.65 -17.95
N HIS A 64 25.84 -25.97 -17.89
CA HIS A 64 25.85 -26.83 -19.07
C HIS A 64 24.55 -26.74 -19.90
N THR A 65 23.41 -26.53 -19.25
CA THR A 65 22.12 -26.29 -19.93
C THR A 65 22.17 -25.00 -20.77
N LEU A 66 22.70 -23.90 -20.21
CA LEU A 66 22.88 -22.64 -20.95
C LEU A 66 23.86 -22.78 -22.12
N MET A 67 24.93 -23.57 -21.94
CA MET A 67 25.86 -23.88 -23.03
C MET A 67 25.15 -24.56 -24.19
N ASN A 68 24.24 -25.49 -23.91
CA ASN A 68 23.46 -26.18 -24.94
C ASN A 68 22.43 -25.26 -25.60
N TYR A 69 21.70 -24.44 -24.83
CA TYR A 69 20.70 -23.53 -25.40
C TYR A 69 21.32 -22.47 -26.32
N LEU A 70 22.42 -21.86 -25.89
CA LEU A 70 23.10 -20.82 -26.65
C LEU A 70 24.07 -21.39 -27.70
N ASN A 71 24.40 -22.68 -27.61
CA ASN A 71 25.46 -23.32 -28.37
C ASN A 71 26.79 -22.55 -28.27
N LEU A 72 27.15 -22.16 -27.05
CA LEU A 72 28.35 -21.36 -26.74
C LEU A 72 29.19 -22.02 -25.66
N PRO A 73 30.53 -21.89 -25.73
CA PRO A 73 31.40 -22.33 -24.64
C PRO A 73 31.17 -21.46 -23.40
N LEU A 74 31.46 -22.01 -22.22
CA LEU A 74 31.23 -21.34 -20.94
C LEU A 74 31.98 -20.00 -20.81
N ASP A 75 33.16 -19.86 -21.42
CA ASP A 75 33.93 -18.61 -21.41
C ASP A 75 33.18 -17.46 -22.10
N ASP A 76 32.50 -17.75 -23.22
CA ASP A 76 31.73 -16.75 -23.95
C ASP A 76 30.46 -16.36 -23.20
N ILE A 77 29.80 -17.33 -22.57
CA ILE A 77 28.64 -17.08 -21.68
C ILE A 77 29.07 -16.23 -20.49
N TYR A 78 30.21 -16.54 -19.88
CA TYR A 78 30.75 -15.76 -18.77
C TYR A 78 31.06 -14.32 -19.18
N ARG A 79 31.67 -14.10 -20.35
CA ARG A 79 31.91 -12.74 -20.89
C ARG A 79 30.60 -12.01 -21.20
N ALA A 80 29.62 -12.70 -21.77
CA ALA A 80 28.30 -12.14 -22.04
C ALA A 80 27.61 -11.73 -20.74
N ARG A 81 27.70 -12.56 -19.70
CA ARG A 81 27.20 -12.27 -18.35
C ARG A 81 27.83 -11.01 -17.77
N LEU A 82 29.15 -10.88 -17.81
CA LEU A 82 29.86 -9.68 -17.33
C LEU A 82 29.41 -8.40 -18.06
N LYS A 83 29.07 -8.48 -19.36
CA LYS A 83 28.54 -7.33 -20.09
C LYS A 83 27.13 -6.95 -19.63
N LEU A 84 26.27 -7.93 -19.36
CA LEU A 84 24.94 -7.70 -18.81
C LEU A 84 25.02 -7.09 -17.40
N GLU A 85 25.94 -7.59 -16.57
CA GLU A 85 26.24 -7.01 -15.25
C GLU A 85 26.74 -5.57 -15.38
N GLY A 86 27.71 -5.32 -16.27
CA GLY A 86 28.32 -4.00 -16.44
C GLY A 86 27.38 -2.92 -16.97
N ILE A 87 26.37 -3.29 -17.78
CA ILE A 87 25.37 -2.35 -18.30
C ILE A 87 24.11 -2.25 -17.42
N GLY A 88 24.02 -3.04 -16.34
CA GLY A 88 22.91 -3.00 -15.40
C GLY A 88 21.66 -3.77 -15.82
N LEU A 89 21.79 -4.81 -16.66
CA LEU A 89 20.68 -5.70 -17.03
C LEU A 89 20.63 -7.00 -16.20
N LEU A 90 21.66 -7.28 -15.41
CA LEU A 90 21.77 -8.50 -14.62
C LEU A 90 22.50 -8.23 -13.30
N ASN A 91 21.92 -8.66 -12.19
CA ASN A 91 22.63 -8.82 -10.93
C ASN A 91 22.93 -10.30 -10.70
N THR A 92 24.16 -10.61 -10.30
CA THR A 92 24.61 -11.98 -10.02
C THR A 92 24.91 -12.14 -8.53
N TYR A 93 24.25 -13.10 -7.88
CA TYR A 93 24.51 -13.47 -6.49
C TYR A 93 25.07 -14.89 -6.45
N LYS A 94 26.21 -15.09 -5.78
CA LYS A 94 26.77 -16.43 -5.56
C LYS A 94 26.37 -16.92 -4.17
N HIS A 95 25.80 -18.11 -4.11
CA HIS A 95 25.46 -18.80 -2.88
C HIS A 95 26.38 -20.01 -2.72
N GLN A 96 27.09 -20.06 -1.59
CA GLN A 96 27.92 -21.19 -1.23
C GLN A 96 27.18 -21.99 -0.16
N THR A 97 26.94 -23.27 -0.44
CA THR A 97 26.38 -24.20 0.54
C THR A 97 27.32 -25.39 0.70
N ASP A 98 27.22 -26.10 1.82
CA ASP A 98 28.07 -27.26 2.12
C ASP A 98 28.00 -28.38 1.06
N LYS A 99 26.99 -28.36 0.18
CA LYS A 99 26.75 -29.41 -0.83
C LYS A 99 26.98 -28.95 -2.27
N ASN A 100 26.54 -27.75 -2.66
CA ASN A 100 26.72 -27.22 -4.03
C ASN A 100 26.75 -25.68 -4.05
N ASP A 101 27.63 -25.12 -4.87
CA ASP A 101 27.61 -23.70 -5.23
C ASP A 101 26.52 -23.46 -6.28
N TYR A 102 25.70 -22.42 -6.09
CA TYR A 102 24.72 -22.00 -7.08
C TYR A 102 24.67 -20.47 -7.23
N TYR A 103 24.24 -20.00 -8.39
CA TYR A 103 24.12 -18.59 -8.72
C TYR A 103 22.65 -18.19 -8.81
N THR A 104 22.32 -17.00 -8.33
CA THR A 104 21.03 -16.37 -8.59
C THR A 104 21.26 -15.23 -9.58
N TYR A 105 20.62 -15.35 -10.74
CA TYR A 105 20.61 -14.36 -11.81
C TYR A 105 19.33 -13.53 -11.72
N GLU A 106 19.45 -12.33 -11.14
CA GLU A 106 18.36 -11.37 -11.04
C GLU A 106 18.37 -10.47 -12.29
N LEU A 107 17.43 -10.70 -13.19
CA LEU A 107 17.24 -9.89 -14.40
C LEU A 107 16.58 -8.56 -14.04
N LEU A 108 17.19 -7.48 -14.54
CA LEU A 108 16.70 -6.12 -14.40
C LEU A 108 16.03 -5.68 -15.71
N GLU A 109 14.97 -4.89 -15.60
CA GLU A 109 14.27 -4.38 -16.78
C GLU A 109 15.18 -3.44 -17.62
N PRO A 110 15.21 -3.60 -18.95
CA PRO A 110 15.88 -2.65 -19.82
C PRO A 110 15.10 -1.34 -19.84
N PHE A 111 15.78 -0.22 -20.11
CA PHE A 111 15.08 1.05 -20.30
C PHE A 111 14.09 0.97 -21.46
N ALA A 112 12.95 1.64 -21.31
CA ALA A 112 12.07 1.90 -22.44
C ALA A 112 12.84 2.70 -23.50
N PRO A 113 12.46 2.61 -24.79
CA PRO A 113 13.24 3.26 -25.84
C PRO A 113 13.39 4.78 -25.67
N GLY A 114 12.41 5.45 -25.04
CA GLY A 114 12.50 6.87 -24.69
C GLY A 114 13.49 7.13 -23.56
N ASP A 115 13.29 6.44 -22.42
CA ASP A 115 14.09 6.60 -21.20
C ASP A 115 15.58 6.30 -21.40
N PHE A 116 15.92 5.40 -22.33
CA PHE A 116 17.30 5.11 -22.69
C PHE A 116 18.07 6.38 -23.13
N PHE A 117 17.39 7.32 -23.82
CA PHE A 117 18.00 8.56 -24.28
C PHE A 117 18.11 9.65 -23.20
N GLU A 118 17.54 9.42 -22.02
CA GLU A 118 17.69 10.30 -20.85
C GLU A 118 19.01 10.02 -20.10
N ASP A 119 19.50 8.78 -20.17
CA ASP A 119 20.81 8.43 -19.61
C ASP A 119 21.95 8.98 -20.48
N ALA A 120 22.71 9.92 -19.91
CA ALA A 120 23.78 10.62 -20.62
C ALA A 120 24.92 9.68 -21.07
N MET A 121 25.24 8.64 -20.30
CA MET A 121 26.34 7.74 -20.59
C MET A 121 25.97 6.76 -21.72
N LEU A 122 24.83 6.07 -21.59
CA LEU A 122 24.35 5.10 -22.57
C LEU A 122 24.05 5.77 -23.91
N THR A 123 23.48 6.98 -23.87
CA THR A 123 23.24 7.79 -25.07
C THR A 123 24.55 8.11 -25.80
N GLN A 124 25.58 8.53 -25.06
CA GLN A 124 26.88 8.86 -25.63
C GLN A 124 27.60 7.62 -26.19
N LEU A 125 27.52 6.48 -25.49
CA LEU A 125 28.06 5.21 -25.96
C LEU A 125 27.37 4.74 -27.24
N LEU A 126 26.04 4.84 -27.29
CA LEU A 126 25.28 4.49 -28.48
C LEU A 126 25.67 5.38 -29.66
N TYR A 127 25.74 6.70 -29.45
CA TYR A 127 26.19 7.66 -30.45
C TYR A 127 27.54 7.27 -31.06
N HIS A 128 28.52 6.95 -30.22
CA HIS A 128 29.85 6.55 -30.66
C HIS A 128 29.85 5.23 -31.45
N HIS A 129 28.99 4.27 -31.08
CA HIS A 129 28.93 2.96 -31.73
C HIS A 129 28.17 2.96 -33.08
N VAL A 130 27.05 3.69 -33.18
CA VAL A 130 26.19 3.65 -34.38
C VAL A 130 26.43 4.80 -35.35
N GLY A 131 27.12 5.85 -34.91
CA GLY A 131 27.39 7.05 -35.70
C GLY A 131 26.21 8.03 -35.78
N ASP A 132 26.51 9.24 -36.24
CA ASP A 132 25.61 10.40 -36.19
C ASP A 132 24.29 10.19 -36.95
N GLU A 133 24.37 9.71 -38.19
CA GLU A 133 23.19 9.51 -39.03
C GLU A 133 22.21 8.51 -38.39
N LYS A 134 22.71 7.34 -38.01
CA LYS A 134 21.86 6.28 -37.44
C LYS A 134 21.34 6.66 -36.06
N PHE A 135 22.18 7.31 -35.24
CA PHE A 135 21.78 7.79 -33.93
C PHE A 135 20.66 8.82 -34.03
N THR A 136 20.75 9.78 -34.94
CA THR A 136 19.72 10.80 -35.14
C THR A 136 18.39 10.18 -35.56
N VAL A 137 18.40 9.15 -36.43
CA VAL A 137 17.19 8.40 -36.78
C VAL A 137 16.59 7.69 -35.57
N LEU A 138 17.41 6.98 -34.79
CA LEU A 138 16.94 6.27 -33.59
C LEU A 138 16.38 7.24 -32.55
N LYS A 139 17.08 8.35 -32.28
CA LYS A 139 16.65 9.37 -31.34
C LYS A 139 15.35 10.02 -31.78
N ASN A 140 15.21 10.42 -33.04
CA ASN A 140 13.97 11.02 -33.53
C ASN A 140 12.79 10.05 -33.54
N HIS A 141 13.06 8.76 -33.77
CA HIS A 141 12.02 7.73 -33.77
C HIS A 141 11.51 7.40 -32.36
N TYR A 142 12.40 7.32 -31.37
CA TYR A 142 12.03 6.92 -30.00
C TYR A 142 11.78 8.10 -29.06
N VAL A 143 12.51 9.21 -29.24
CA VAL A 143 12.27 10.49 -28.56
C VAL A 143 11.32 11.30 -29.44
N THR A 144 10.07 10.85 -29.54
CA THR A 144 9.07 11.59 -30.31
C THR A 144 8.68 12.82 -29.49
N LYS A 145 9.13 14.02 -29.91
CA LYS A 145 8.52 15.26 -29.40
C LYS A 145 7.04 15.21 -29.75
N PRO A 146 6.11 15.50 -28.82
CA PRO A 146 4.70 15.58 -29.17
C PRO A 146 4.59 16.53 -30.35
N ARG A 147 4.00 16.06 -31.45
CA ARG A 147 3.68 16.97 -32.57
C ARG A 147 2.81 18.06 -31.97
N LEU A 148 3.37 19.27 -31.88
CA LEU A 148 2.61 20.49 -31.64
C LEU A 148 1.68 20.60 -32.83
N HIS A 149 0.49 20.03 -32.70
CA HIS A 149 -0.58 20.29 -33.65
C HIS A 149 -0.78 21.79 -33.60
N GLY A 150 -0.58 22.49 -34.73
CA GLY A 150 -0.85 23.91 -34.83
C GLY A 150 -2.34 24.13 -34.64
N GLY A 151 -2.76 24.30 -33.39
CA GLY A 151 -4.15 24.36 -32.99
C GLY A 151 -4.26 24.52 -31.49
N ASN A 152 -5.24 25.29 -31.05
CA ASN A 152 -5.58 25.37 -29.64
C ASN A 152 -6.21 24.04 -29.22
N ASN A 153 -5.77 23.47 -28.10
CA ASN A 153 -6.41 22.29 -27.54
C ASN A 153 -7.85 22.67 -27.13
N VAL A 154 -8.82 22.19 -27.90
CA VAL A 154 -10.26 22.33 -27.66
C VAL A 154 -10.88 20.98 -27.25
N THR A 155 -10.05 20.04 -26.78
CA THR A 155 -10.51 18.74 -26.29
C THR A 155 -11.37 18.97 -25.06
N ALA A 156 -12.67 18.70 -25.20
CA ALA A 156 -13.60 18.76 -24.09
C ALA A 156 -13.17 17.75 -23.01
N ALA A 157 -13.21 18.16 -21.74
CA ALA A 157 -12.89 17.25 -20.66
C ALA A 157 -13.94 16.13 -20.60
N PHE A 158 -13.55 14.95 -20.10
CA PHE A 158 -14.47 13.80 -20.03
C PHE A 158 -15.80 14.15 -19.34
N HIS A 159 -15.75 14.93 -18.25
CA HIS A 159 -16.91 15.40 -17.50
C HIS A 159 -17.77 16.44 -18.24
N ASP A 160 -17.21 17.12 -19.25
CA ASP A 160 -17.95 18.08 -20.07
C ASP A 160 -18.84 17.38 -21.11
N VAL A 161 -18.49 16.14 -21.48
CA VAL A 161 -19.17 15.37 -22.54
C VAL A 161 -19.97 14.20 -21.98
N PHE A 162 -19.50 13.58 -20.90
CA PHE A 162 -20.10 12.37 -20.35
C PHE A 162 -20.49 12.55 -18.89
N GLN A 163 -21.73 12.19 -18.58
CA GLN A 163 -22.17 11.91 -17.22
C GLN A 163 -22.19 10.39 -17.04
N THR A 164 -21.57 9.90 -15.97
CA THR A 164 -21.52 8.47 -15.65
C THR A 164 -22.92 7.96 -15.36
N PHE A 165 -23.44 7.12 -16.26
CA PHE A 165 -24.62 6.29 -16.00
C PHE A 165 -24.12 4.92 -15.51
N GLN A 166 -24.55 4.48 -14.33
CA GLN A 166 -24.30 3.10 -13.86
C GLN A 166 -25.51 2.23 -14.23
N PRO A 167 -25.41 1.32 -15.24
CA PRO A 167 -26.42 0.30 -15.43
C PRO A 167 -26.17 -0.86 -14.46
N GLN A 168 -27.21 -1.32 -13.77
CA GLN A 168 -27.14 -2.52 -12.93
C GLN A 168 -27.08 -3.78 -13.82
N MET A 169 -26.01 -4.59 -13.73
CA MET A 169 -26.04 -6.07 -13.81
C MET A 169 -24.65 -6.72 -13.56
N GLU A 170 -24.65 -7.61 -12.55
CA GLU A 170 -23.87 -8.83 -12.18
C GLU A 170 -22.74 -9.42 -13.11
N PRO A 171 -21.87 -10.33 -12.59
CA PRO A 171 -20.41 -10.28 -12.71
C PRO A 171 -19.83 -11.05 -13.91
N SER A 172 -18.70 -10.55 -14.42
CA SER A 172 -17.65 -11.37 -15.02
C SER A 172 -16.30 -10.64 -14.96
N ASP A 173 -15.27 -11.35 -14.55
CA ASP A 173 -13.85 -10.95 -14.45
C ASP A 173 -13.04 -11.80 -15.45
N PRO A 174 -11.79 -11.45 -15.89
CA PRO A 174 -10.94 -10.34 -15.40
C PRO A 174 -10.06 -9.59 -16.47
N VAL A 175 -9.25 -8.63 -15.95
CA VAL A 175 -7.93 -8.06 -16.40
C VAL A 175 -7.87 -7.05 -17.59
N LYS A 176 -7.11 -5.94 -17.62
CA LYS A 176 -5.96 -5.33 -16.85
C LYS A 176 -6.17 -3.80 -16.81
N ALA A 177 -6.18 -3.15 -15.64
CA ALA A 177 -5.06 -2.58 -14.89
C ALA A 177 -4.37 -1.36 -15.56
N SER A 178 -4.74 -0.17 -15.10
CA SER A 178 -3.86 1.00 -15.01
C SER A 178 -4.15 1.64 -13.65
N HIS A 179 -3.32 1.32 -12.67
CA HIS A 179 -3.31 2.00 -11.39
C HIS A 179 -2.76 3.41 -11.61
N GLU A 180 -3.63 4.40 -11.72
CA GLU A 180 -3.29 5.74 -11.24
C GLU A 180 -3.96 5.88 -9.88
N GLU A 181 -3.17 5.63 -8.84
CA GLU A 181 -3.54 6.00 -7.49
C GLU A 181 -3.89 7.49 -7.50
N SER A 182 -5.15 7.79 -7.15
CA SER A 182 -5.63 9.10 -6.76
C SER A 182 -4.86 9.57 -5.52
N ASN A 183 -3.59 9.92 -5.68
CA ASN A 183 -2.80 10.53 -4.66
C ASN A 183 -2.98 12.04 -4.85
N VAL A 184 -3.70 12.67 -3.93
CA VAL A 184 -3.72 14.12 -3.79
C VAL A 184 -2.26 14.54 -3.51
N GLN A 185 -1.49 14.81 -4.57
CA GLN A 185 -0.14 15.37 -4.43
C GLN A 185 -0.31 16.80 -3.95
N ILE A 186 -0.30 16.98 -2.63
CA ILE A 186 -0.11 18.28 -2.01
C ILE A 186 1.21 18.83 -2.54
N ASP A 187 1.18 20.02 -3.14
CA ASP A 187 2.37 20.68 -3.65
C ASP A 187 3.24 21.15 -2.46
N PHE A 188 4.40 20.51 -2.27
CA PHE A 188 5.35 20.83 -1.21
C PHE A 188 6.35 21.95 -1.58
N THR A 189 6.10 22.70 -2.66
CA THR A 189 6.99 23.78 -3.12
C THR A 189 7.18 24.87 -2.06
N TRP A 190 6.12 25.24 -1.35
CA TRP A 190 6.17 26.20 -0.23
C TRP A 190 7.08 25.71 0.91
N MET A 191 7.00 24.43 1.27
CA MET A 191 7.81 23.85 2.34
C MET A 191 9.31 23.82 2.00
N LYS A 192 9.65 23.50 0.73
CA LYS A 192 11.05 23.58 0.26
C LYS A 192 11.60 25.00 0.34
N GLN A 193 10.78 25.99 0.00
CA GLN A 193 11.18 27.40 0.07
C GLN A 193 11.42 27.84 1.52
N MET A 194 10.55 27.44 2.44
CA MET A 194 10.67 27.70 3.88
C MET A 194 11.98 27.11 4.47
N LEU A 195 12.25 25.82 4.19
CA LEU A 195 13.46 25.15 4.69
C LEU A 195 14.75 25.78 4.16
N LYS A 196 14.76 26.21 2.88
CA LYS A 196 15.89 26.92 2.28
C LYS A 196 16.15 28.28 2.91
N GLN A 197 15.09 29.05 3.21
CA GLN A 197 15.23 30.35 3.89
C GLN A 197 15.83 30.22 5.29
N ARG A 198 15.63 29.07 5.95
CA ARG A 198 16.12 28.78 7.30
C ARG A 198 17.45 28.02 7.32
N MET A 199 18.09 27.79 6.16
CA MET A 199 19.34 27.02 6.02
C MET A 199 19.23 25.56 6.51
N ILE A 200 18.04 24.96 6.42
CA ILE A 200 17.78 23.59 6.87
C ILE A 200 17.83 22.65 5.65
N PRO A 201 18.61 21.55 5.66
CA PRO A 201 18.73 20.68 4.49
C PRO A 201 17.43 19.90 4.20
N GLU A 202 16.82 20.14 3.04
CA GLU A 202 15.55 19.52 2.63
C GLU A 202 15.57 17.98 2.62
N LYS A 203 16.75 17.39 2.38
CA LYS A 203 16.93 15.95 2.21
C LYS A 203 16.60 15.13 3.46
N TYR A 204 16.78 15.70 4.66
CA TYR A 204 16.57 14.99 5.92
C TYR A 204 15.16 15.17 6.49
N ILE A 205 14.39 16.11 5.94
CA ILE A 205 13.03 16.45 6.40
C ILE A 205 11.98 15.96 5.42
N LEU A 206 12.19 16.17 4.11
CA LEU A 206 11.23 15.82 3.05
C LEU A 206 11.47 14.42 2.44
N THR A 207 11.70 13.42 3.28
CA THR A 207 11.75 12.01 2.87
C THR A 207 10.37 11.54 2.37
N ALA A 208 10.31 10.45 1.61
CA ALA A 208 9.05 9.93 1.07
C ALA A 208 8.03 9.59 2.18
N ASP A 209 8.51 9.05 3.30
CA ASP A 209 7.67 8.69 4.45
C ASP A 209 7.19 9.95 5.21
N ASN A 210 8.06 10.94 5.40
CA ASN A 210 7.68 12.20 6.05
C ASN A 210 6.66 12.98 5.22
N ARG A 211 6.77 12.97 3.88
CA ARG A 211 5.77 13.60 3.01
C ARG A 211 4.39 12.96 3.16
N LYS A 212 4.33 11.63 3.22
CA LYS A 212 3.07 10.91 3.47
C LYS A 212 2.49 11.28 4.84
N LEU A 213 3.32 11.32 5.88
CA LEU A 213 2.89 11.70 7.23
C LEU A 213 2.36 13.15 7.27
N ILE A 214 3.06 14.09 6.64
CA ILE A 214 2.63 15.49 6.56
C ILE A 214 1.28 15.61 5.84
N SER A 215 1.12 14.95 4.68
CA SER A 215 -0.15 14.96 3.96
C SER A 215 -1.30 14.36 4.78
N GLN A 216 -1.05 13.26 5.50
CA GLN A 216 -2.04 12.65 6.39
C GLN A 216 -2.42 13.60 7.53
N MET A 217 -1.48 14.33 8.12
CA MET A 217 -1.77 15.28 9.19
C MET A 217 -2.52 16.53 8.69
N MET A 218 -2.20 17.02 7.49
CA MET A 218 -2.94 18.12 6.85
C MET A 218 -4.41 17.77 6.67
N VAL A 219 -4.70 16.58 6.13
CA VAL A 219 -6.08 16.13 5.90
C VAL A 219 -6.81 15.82 7.22
N LEU A 220 -6.13 15.20 8.18
CA LEU A 220 -6.75 14.80 9.44
C LEU A 220 -7.17 16.00 10.32
N TYR A 221 -6.34 17.04 10.37
CA TYR A 221 -6.59 18.22 11.22
C TYR A 221 -7.13 19.43 10.46
N ASP A 222 -7.23 19.36 9.13
CA ASP A 222 -7.52 20.50 8.25
C ASP A 222 -6.56 21.68 8.51
N LEU A 223 -5.26 21.36 8.61
CA LEU A 223 -4.21 22.34 8.90
C LEU A 223 -3.82 23.11 7.65
N ALA A 224 -3.77 24.43 7.77
CA ALA A 224 -3.26 25.29 6.72
C ALA A 224 -1.73 25.16 6.60
N GLU A 225 -1.18 25.52 5.43
CA GLU A 225 0.26 25.40 5.11
C GLU A 225 1.16 26.00 6.21
N HIS A 226 0.83 27.21 6.66
CA HIS A 226 1.58 27.92 7.70
C HIS A 226 1.53 27.27 9.10
N GLU A 227 0.51 26.47 9.40
CA GLU A 227 0.43 25.72 10.66
C GLU A 227 1.34 24.50 10.61
N ILE A 228 1.41 23.83 9.46
CA ILE A 228 2.36 22.74 9.23
C ILE A 228 3.80 23.24 9.26
N GLU A 229 4.10 24.43 8.74
CA GLU A 229 5.45 25.02 8.87
C GLU A 229 5.87 25.13 10.34
N LYS A 230 4.97 25.62 11.21
CA LYS A 230 5.23 25.71 12.65
C LYS A 230 5.41 24.34 13.28
N ALA A 231 4.60 23.35 12.88
CA ALA A 231 4.68 21.99 13.39
C ALA A 231 6.02 21.32 13.03
N VAL A 232 6.47 21.46 11.77
CA VAL A 232 7.76 20.95 11.28
C VAL A 232 8.92 21.61 12.03
N MET A 233 8.83 22.91 12.30
CA MET A 233 9.88 23.63 13.03
C MET A 233 9.97 23.23 14.50
N TRP A 234 8.84 22.89 15.11
CA TRP A 234 8.83 22.47 16.50
C TRP A 234 9.40 21.06 16.67
N ALA A 235 9.16 20.17 15.70
CA ALA A 235 9.61 18.78 15.73
C ALA A 235 10.99 18.54 15.11
N LEU A 236 11.81 19.58 14.99
CA LEU A 236 13.15 19.49 14.40
C LEU A 236 14.19 19.22 15.48
N THR A 237 14.95 18.12 15.35
CA THR A 237 16.03 17.79 16.28
C THR A 237 17.28 18.66 16.04
N ALA A 238 18.21 18.66 17.00
CA ALA A 238 19.48 19.41 16.90
C ALA A 238 20.34 19.01 15.68
N GLU A 239 20.10 17.81 15.12
CA GLU A 239 20.75 17.27 13.93
C GLU A 239 19.98 17.54 12.62
N ASN A 240 18.98 18.43 12.63
CA ASN A 240 18.13 18.78 11.49
C ASN A 240 17.35 17.59 10.90
N LYS A 241 16.87 16.68 11.74
CA LYS A 241 15.95 15.61 11.36
C LYS A 241 14.56 15.88 11.92
N LEU A 242 13.54 15.46 11.18
CA LEU A 242 12.16 15.53 11.66
C LEU A 242 11.90 14.36 12.61
N ASP A 243 11.61 14.66 13.87
CA ASP A 243 11.09 13.68 14.82
C ASP A 243 9.59 13.48 14.52
N THR A 244 9.23 12.26 14.12
CA THR A 244 7.87 11.94 13.71
C THR A 244 6.87 11.95 14.87
N ASP A 245 7.32 11.68 16.09
CA ASP A 245 6.45 11.63 17.26
C ASP A 245 6.24 13.04 17.83
N GLU A 246 7.31 13.84 17.91
CA GLU A 246 7.17 15.27 18.22
C GLU A 246 6.34 16.00 17.17
N PHE A 247 6.47 15.65 15.89
CA PHE A 247 5.67 16.26 14.80
C PHE A 247 4.17 15.97 14.96
N LYS A 248 3.81 14.74 15.31
CA LYS A 248 2.41 14.39 15.60
C LYS A 248 1.90 15.20 16.79
N VAL A 249 2.67 15.27 17.88
CA VAL A 249 2.29 16.08 19.06
C VAL A 249 2.13 17.55 18.67
N ALA A 250 3.04 18.07 17.85
CA ALA A 250 3.02 19.45 17.39
C ALA A 250 1.75 19.82 16.61
N CYS A 251 1.35 18.96 15.67
CA CYS A 251 0.10 19.11 14.95
C CYS A 251 -1.13 19.04 15.88
N HIS A 252 -1.06 18.30 17.00
CA HIS A 252 -2.15 18.22 17.98
C HIS A 252 -2.32 19.52 18.77
N ASP A 253 -1.19 20.05 19.23
CA ASP A 253 -1.19 21.19 20.13
C ASP A 253 -1.46 22.49 19.37
N LEU A 254 -1.02 22.59 18.10
CA LEU A 254 -1.43 23.66 17.20
C LEU A 254 -2.93 23.64 16.95
N PHE A 255 -3.50 22.46 16.66
CA PHE A 255 -4.94 22.28 16.54
C PHE A 255 -5.68 22.75 17.80
N LYS A 256 -5.19 22.37 18.99
CA LYS A 256 -5.75 22.79 20.28
C LYS A 256 -5.72 24.31 20.48
N SER A 257 -4.62 24.95 20.09
CA SER A 257 -4.46 26.41 20.22
C SER A 257 -5.38 27.19 19.26
N THR A 258 -5.57 26.70 18.03
CA THR A 258 -6.44 27.32 17.02
C THR A 258 -7.92 27.18 17.39
N HIS A 259 -8.33 26.05 17.99
CA HIS A 259 -9.74 25.80 18.39
C HIS A 259 -10.14 26.47 19.72
N GLN A 260 -9.18 26.86 20.58
CA GLN A 260 -9.46 27.73 21.74
C GLN A 260 -9.71 29.20 21.33
N GLN A 261 -9.39 29.58 20.09
CA GLN A 261 -9.61 30.92 19.54
C GLN A 261 -10.64 30.91 18.39
N SER A 262 -11.83 30.33 18.59
CA SER A 262 -12.94 30.55 17.66
C SER A 262 -13.58 31.92 17.90
N VAL A 263 -13.03 32.92 17.21
CA VAL A 263 -13.69 34.20 16.95
C VAL A 263 -14.83 33.94 15.97
N ILE A 264 -16.06 34.24 16.40
CA ILE A 264 -17.28 34.21 15.59
C ILE A 264 -17.06 35.03 14.31
N LYS A 265 -17.22 34.42 13.14
CA LYS A 265 -17.40 35.14 11.87
C LYS A 265 -18.81 34.91 11.34
N LEU A 266 -19.60 35.98 11.35
CA LEU A 266 -20.81 36.15 10.55
C LEU A 266 -20.42 36.65 9.16
N THR A 267 -20.97 36.03 8.12
CA THR A 267 -21.24 36.70 6.82
C THR A 267 -22.50 36.12 6.18
N ASP A 268 -23.20 36.98 5.44
CA ASP A 268 -24.63 37.01 5.19
C ASP A 268 -25.24 35.93 4.28
N ILE A 269 -26.55 35.71 4.53
CA ILE A 269 -27.53 35.08 3.64
C ILE A 269 -28.22 36.21 2.85
N ILE A 270 -28.49 35.98 1.54
CA ILE A 270 -29.30 36.72 0.53
C ILE A 270 -28.41 37.01 -0.69
N ALA A 271 -28.67 36.55 -1.93
CA ALA A 271 -29.83 35.89 -2.52
C ALA A 271 -29.45 35.23 -3.87
N LYS A 272 -30.16 34.11 -4.15
CA LYS A 272 -30.81 33.67 -5.42
C LYS A 272 -30.01 33.74 -6.74
N GLN A 273 -30.21 32.88 -7.73
CA GLN A 273 -30.91 31.62 -7.96
C GLN A 273 -30.42 31.20 -9.35
N GLY A 274 -30.16 29.91 -9.56
CA GLY A 274 -29.94 29.35 -10.88
C GLY A 274 -30.20 27.85 -10.87
N LYS A 275 -31.46 27.46 -10.70
CA LYS A 275 -31.91 26.09 -10.99
C LYS A 275 -31.97 25.90 -12.50
N THR A 276 -31.50 24.76 -13.00
CA THR A 276 -32.21 23.81 -13.90
C THR A 276 -31.35 22.52 -13.93
N GLN A 277 -31.66 21.50 -13.11
CA GLN A 277 -32.44 20.28 -13.42
C GLN A 277 -31.76 19.31 -14.42
N VAL A 278 -31.73 17.97 -14.32
CA VAL A 278 -32.08 16.89 -13.36
C VAL A 278 -31.46 15.60 -13.96
N LYS A 279 -30.96 14.68 -13.10
CA LYS A 279 -31.10 13.18 -13.12
C LYS A 279 -29.91 12.61 -12.31
N THR A 280 -30.02 12.01 -11.13
CA THR A 280 -31.10 11.34 -10.41
C THR A 280 -30.96 11.57 -8.90
N LYS A 281 -32.09 11.63 -8.18
CA LYS A 281 -32.14 11.67 -6.71
C LYS A 281 -31.48 10.41 -6.13
N PRO A 282 -30.81 10.47 -4.96
CA PRO A 282 -30.54 9.27 -4.18
C PRO A 282 -31.88 8.63 -3.81
N ALA A 283 -32.08 7.37 -4.17
CA ALA A 283 -33.35 6.69 -3.90
C ALA A 283 -33.36 6.04 -2.50
N THR A 284 -32.20 5.86 -1.86
CA THR A 284 -32.08 5.20 -0.55
C THR A 284 -31.18 5.97 0.42
N LYS A 285 -31.50 5.87 1.72
CA LYS A 285 -30.72 6.49 2.81
C LYS A 285 -29.28 5.94 2.91
N GLU A 286 -29.05 4.72 2.41
CA GLU A 286 -27.73 4.07 2.47
C GLU A 286 -26.76 4.63 1.42
N GLU A 287 -27.23 4.97 0.23
CA GLU A 287 -26.39 5.55 -0.83
C GLU A 287 -25.97 7.00 -0.52
N GLN A 288 -26.82 7.76 0.18
CA GLN A 288 -26.48 9.09 0.70
C GLN A 288 -25.36 9.01 1.73
N LEU A 289 -25.47 8.07 2.67
CA LEU A 289 -24.46 7.87 3.72
C LEU A 289 -23.10 7.45 3.16
N ILE A 290 -23.05 6.62 2.12
CA ILE A 290 -21.78 6.22 1.49
C ILE A 290 -21.11 7.44 0.84
N TYR A 291 -21.87 8.25 0.11
CA TYR A 291 -21.35 9.47 -0.52
C TYR A 291 -20.80 10.47 0.51
N GLU A 292 -21.50 10.63 1.64
CA GLU A 292 -21.05 11.47 2.75
C GLU A 292 -19.74 10.94 3.36
N LEU A 293 -19.63 9.63 3.63
CA LEU A 293 -18.42 9.03 4.23
C LEU A 293 -17.19 9.03 3.29
N GLU A 294 -17.37 9.14 1.97
CA GLU A 294 -16.27 9.28 1.00
C GLU A 294 -15.73 10.70 0.88
N THR A 295 -16.57 11.71 1.17
CA THR A 295 -16.26 13.12 0.91
C THR A 295 -15.92 13.91 2.17
N ILE A 296 -16.42 13.48 3.32
CA ILE A 296 -16.23 14.16 4.62
C ILE A 296 -14.88 13.77 5.23
N SER A 297 -14.22 14.70 5.93
CA SER A 297 -13.00 14.38 6.69
C SER A 297 -13.31 13.61 7.99
N PRO A 298 -12.38 12.80 8.54
CA PRO A 298 -12.61 12.09 9.81
C PRO A 298 -12.97 13.03 10.97
N LYS A 299 -12.49 14.27 10.92
CA LYS A 299 -12.85 15.35 11.85
C LYS A 299 -14.30 15.77 11.72
N GLN A 300 -14.72 16.16 10.51
CA GLN A 300 -16.10 16.60 10.26
C GLN A 300 -17.11 15.50 10.60
N LEU A 301 -16.76 14.23 10.33
CA LEU A 301 -17.60 13.09 10.71
C LEU A 301 -17.83 13.00 12.22
N LEU A 302 -16.80 13.23 13.04
CA LEU A 302 -16.93 13.22 14.50
C LEU A 302 -17.74 14.42 15.01
N GLU A 303 -17.58 15.59 14.39
CA GLU A 303 -18.35 16.79 14.74
C GLU A 303 -19.85 16.60 14.43
N ASP A 304 -20.17 16.01 13.27
CA ASP A 304 -21.54 15.69 12.85
C ASP A 304 -22.19 14.65 13.78
N LEU A 305 -21.43 13.62 14.19
CA LEU A 305 -21.92 12.56 15.10
C LEU A 305 -22.06 13.03 16.56
N SER A 306 -21.35 14.10 16.95
CA SER A 306 -21.33 14.65 18.31
C SER A 306 -22.37 15.77 18.55
N SER A 307 -23.41 15.86 17.72
CA SER A 307 -24.49 16.87 17.84
C SER A 307 -23.99 18.33 17.80
N GLY A 308 -22.98 18.62 16.98
CA GLY A 308 -22.47 19.98 16.77
C GLY A 308 -21.49 20.49 17.84
N ASN A 309 -21.08 19.64 18.78
CA ASN A 309 -19.95 19.91 19.65
C ASN A 309 -18.64 19.46 18.99
N HIS A 310 -17.54 20.17 19.28
CA HIS A 310 -16.20 19.84 18.77
C HIS A 310 -15.82 18.37 19.04
N ALA A 311 -15.17 17.73 18.08
CA ALA A 311 -14.66 16.37 18.23
C ALA A 311 -13.78 16.24 19.49
N SER A 312 -14.02 15.21 20.30
CA SER A 312 -13.27 14.94 21.53
C SER A 312 -11.76 14.82 21.25
N GLU A 313 -10.94 15.56 22.00
CA GLU A 313 -9.46 15.55 21.86
C GLU A 313 -8.88 14.13 21.95
N GLN A 314 -9.46 13.30 22.83
CA GLN A 314 -9.03 11.92 23.05
C GLN A 314 -9.36 11.03 21.85
N ASP A 315 -10.54 11.19 21.25
CA ASP A 315 -10.96 10.39 20.10
C ASP A 315 -10.15 10.75 18.86
N MET A 316 -9.85 12.04 18.69
CA MET A 316 -9.01 12.54 17.61
C MET A 316 -7.58 12.01 17.69
N LYS A 317 -7.01 11.90 18.91
CA LYS A 317 -5.69 11.29 19.12
C LYS A 317 -5.68 9.80 18.80
N ILE A 318 -6.72 9.08 19.22
CA ILE A 318 -6.87 7.65 18.92
C ILE A 318 -6.95 7.43 17.40
N ILE A 319 -7.76 8.22 16.69
CA ILE A 319 -7.93 8.10 15.23
C ILE A 319 -6.63 8.42 14.51
N ARG A 320 -5.88 9.44 14.94
CA ARG A 320 -4.54 9.74 14.40
C ARG A 320 -3.59 8.55 14.54
N ASP A 321 -3.46 8.01 15.74
CA ASP A 321 -2.54 6.91 16.03
C ASP A 321 -2.85 5.71 15.13
N VAL A 322 -4.13 5.37 14.99
CA VAL A 322 -4.57 4.24 14.17
C VAL A 322 -4.38 4.49 12.68
N MET A 323 -4.73 5.69 12.19
CA MET A 323 -4.60 6.06 10.77
C MET A 323 -3.13 6.03 10.32
N THR A 324 -2.24 6.60 11.14
CA THR A 324 -0.80 6.66 10.83
C THR A 324 -0.11 5.31 10.97
N THR A 325 -0.50 4.48 11.96
CA THR A 325 0.13 3.17 12.18
C THR A 325 -0.31 2.13 11.15
N GLN A 326 -1.57 2.16 10.71
CA GLN A 326 -2.14 1.14 9.81
C GLN A 326 -2.17 1.55 8.33
N GLY A 327 -1.83 2.81 8.02
CA GLY A 327 -1.76 3.32 6.65
C GLY A 327 -3.11 3.36 5.93
N LEU A 328 -4.22 3.48 6.67
CA LEU A 328 -5.57 3.41 6.10
C LEU A 328 -5.97 4.73 5.40
N PRO A 329 -6.65 4.66 4.24
CA PRO A 329 -7.13 5.85 3.55
C PRO A 329 -8.32 6.48 4.28
N SER A 330 -8.50 7.80 4.10
CA SER A 330 -9.53 8.60 4.80
C SER A 330 -10.95 8.03 4.68
N PRO A 331 -11.44 7.61 3.49
CA PRO A 331 -12.79 7.05 3.36
C PRO A 331 -13.01 5.76 4.16
N VAL A 332 -11.99 4.90 4.24
CA VAL A 332 -12.06 3.64 4.99
C VAL A 332 -12.00 3.91 6.50
N MET A 333 -11.22 4.89 6.92
CA MET A 333 -11.18 5.35 8.30
C MET A 333 -12.54 5.93 8.74
N ASN A 334 -13.21 6.71 7.89
CA ASN A 334 -14.55 7.24 8.17
C ASN A 334 -15.58 6.14 8.40
N VAL A 335 -15.57 5.10 7.56
CA VAL A 335 -16.46 3.95 7.74
C VAL A 335 -16.09 3.14 8.97
N LEU A 336 -14.81 2.99 9.28
CA LEU A 336 -14.34 2.30 10.48
C LEU A 336 -14.81 3.03 11.75
N ILE A 337 -14.67 4.36 11.79
CA ILE A 337 -15.16 5.22 12.88
C ILE A 337 -16.67 5.02 13.05
N HIS A 338 -17.42 5.17 11.95
CA HIS A 338 -18.87 4.99 11.95
C HIS A 338 -19.29 3.59 12.42
N TYR A 339 -18.59 2.54 11.98
CA TYR A 339 -18.84 1.16 12.37
C TYR A 339 -18.57 0.90 13.86
N VAL A 340 -17.43 1.34 14.38
CA VAL A 340 -17.04 1.14 15.78
C VAL A 340 -17.97 1.90 16.70
N LEU A 341 -18.34 3.13 16.38
CA LEU A 341 -19.28 3.93 17.16
C LEU A 341 -20.67 3.27 17.25
N LEU A 342 -21.15 2.66 16.16
CA LEU A 342 -22.41 1.92 16.15
C LEU A 342 -22.40 0.64 17.01
N GLN A 343 -21.26 -0.05 17.14
CA GLN A 343 -21.17 -1.30 17.91
C GLN A 343 -20.89 -1.08 19.41
N SER A 344 -20.27 0.04 19.74
CA SER A 344 -19.80 0.36 21.09
C SER A 344 -20.75 1.26 21.87
N ASN A 345 -21.97 1.48 21.38
CA ASN A 345 -22.91 2.48 21.91
C ASN A 345 -22.25 3.87 22.01
N MET A 346 -21.65 4.35 20.92
CA MET A 346 -20.97 5.65 20.80
C MET A 346 -19.71 5.81 21.68
N LYS A 347 -18.98 4.71 21.97
CA LYS A 347 -17.74 4.76 22.77
C LYS A 347 -16.53 4.31 21.95
N LEU A 348 -15.64 5.24 21.62
CA LEU A 348 -14.41 4.91 20.90
C LEU A 348 -13.37 4.32 21.86
N SER A 349 -13.04 3.03 21.72
CA SER A 349 -11.95 2.40 22.49
C SER A 349 -10.75 2.08 21.60
N LYS A 350 -9.56 2.54 22.01
CA LYS A 350 -8.32 2.43 21.23
C LYS A 350 -8.00 0.99 20.83
N ALA A 351 -7.99 0.07 21.80
CA ALA A 351 -7.65 -1.34 21.56
C ALA A 351 -8.61 -2.04 20.59
N TYR A 352 -9.87 -1.65 20.59
CA TYR A 352 -10.87 -2.21 19.69
C TYR A 352 -10.76 -1.64 18.28
N LEU A 353 -10.57 -0.32 18.17
CA LEU A 353 -10.34 0.36 16.88
C LEU A 353 -9.07 -0.16 16.20
N GLU A 354 -7.96 -0.32 16.92
CA GLU A 354 -6.71 -0.87 16.42
C GLU A 354 -6.86 -2.31 15.92
N LYS A 355 -7.58 -3.15 16.66
CA LYS A 355 -7.80 -4.55 16.28
C LYS A 355 -8.55 -4.65 14.95
N ILE A 356 -9.61 -3.88 14.78
CA ILE A 356 -10.40 -3.88 13.54
C ILE A 356 -9.61 -3.20 12.42
N ALA A 357 -8.92 -2.09 12.69
CA ALA A 357 -8.06 -1.42 11.71
C ALA A 357 -6.95 -2.34 11.18
N SER A 358 -6.33 -3.15 12.04
CA SER A 358 -5.31 -4.13 11.61
C SER A 358 -5.89 -5.22 10.70
N HIS A 359 -7.15 -5.60 10.93
CA HIS A 359 -7.85 -6.56 10.09
C HIS A 359 -8.19 -5.95 8.73
N TRP A 360 -8.69 -4.71 8.72
CA TRP A 360 -9.06 -3.98 7.51
C TRP A 360 -7.85 -3.57 6.67
N SER A 361 -6.72 -3.25 7.31
CA SER A 361 -5.43 -3.02 6.65
C SER A 361 -4.96 -4.28 5.91
N ARG A 362 -5.06 -5.46 6.54
CA ARG A 362 -4.75 -6.75 5.88
C ARG A 362 -5.72 -7.10 4.74
N ALA A 363 -6.97 -6.66 4.84
CA ALA A 363 -7.96 -6.82 3.80
C ALA A 363 -7.79 -5.82 2.63
N ASN A 364 -6.85 -4.88 2.73
CA ASN A 364 -6.50 -3.88 1.71
C ASN A 364 -7.73 -3.11 1.17
N LEU A 365 -8.62 -2.70 2.07
CA LEU A 365 -9.82 -1.92 1.72
C LEU A 365 -9.40 -0.49 1.33
N GLN A 366 -9.96 0.04 0.23
CA GLN A 366 -9.57 1.36 -0.30
C GLN A 366 -10.74 2.35 -0.39
N THR A 367 -11.98 1.87 -0.53
CA THR A 367 -13.18 2.74 -0.67
C THR A 367 -14.16 2.59 0.51
N ALA A 368 -15.01 3.61 0.73
CA ALA A 368 -16.00 3.55 1.80
C ALA A 368 -17.08 2.48 1.51
N LYS A 369 -17.43 2.29 0.24
CA LYS A 369 -18.36 1.23 -0.18
C LYS A 369 -17.84 -0.16 0.18
N GLU A 370 -16.59 -0.46 -0.15
CA GLU A 370 -15.93 -1.74 0.21
C GLU A 370 -15.91 -1.94 1.72
N ALA A 371 -15.51 -0.90 2.46
CA ALA A 371 -15.48 -0.93 3.91
C ALA A 371 -16.87 -1.16 4.53
N MET A 372 -17.92 -0.56 3.97
CA MET A 372 -19.31 -0.69 4.44
C MET A 372 -19.85 -2.09 4.18
N GLU A 373 -19.56 -2.67 3.02
CA GLU A 373 -19.93 -4.06 2.70
C GLU A 373 -19.19 -5.06 3.58
N PHE A 374 -17.90 -4.83 3.82
CA PHE A 374 -17.10 -5.66 4.71
C PHE A 374 -17.62 -5.61 6.16
N ALA A 375 -17.91 -4.40 6.66
CA ALA A 375 -18.54 -4.17 7.95
C ALA A 375 -19.90 -4.89 8.10
N LYS A 376 -20.77 -4.83 7.06
CA LYS A 376 -22.06 -5.53 7.04
C LYS A 376 -21.88 -7.06 7.09
N LYS A 377 -20.93 -7.60 6.31
CA LYS A 377 -20.60 -9.05 6.31
C LYS A 377 -20.06 -9.51 7.66
N GLU A 378 -19.21 -8.71 8.31
CA GLU A 378 -18.65 -9.01 9.63
C GLU A 378 -19.70 -8.97 10.75
N LYS A 379 -20.64 -8.01 10.69
CA LYS A 379 -21.81 -7.94 11.58
C LYS A 379 -22.74 -9.14 11.41
N ALA A 380 -23.03 -9.54 10.17
CA ALA A 380 -23.88 -10.69 9.86
C ALA A 380 -23.26 -12.02 10.32
N LYS A 381 -21.93 -12.20 10.15
CA LYS A 381 -21.20 -13.37 10.66
C LYS A 381 -21.18 -13.41 12.19
N SER A 382 -21.00 -12.26 12.84
CA SER A 382 -21.04 -12.15 14.30
C SER A 382 -22.44 -12.47 14.86
N GLN A 383 -23.51 -12.07 14.18
CA GLN A 383 -24.89 -12.44 14.55
C GLN A 383 -25.22 -13.91 14.28
N ALA A 384 -24.73 -14.50 13.18
CA ALA A 384 -24.96 -15.91 12.85
C ALA A 384 -24.20 -16.89 13.77
N GLY A 385 -23.03 -16.48 14.29
CA GLY A 385 -22.24 -17.26 15.24
C GLY A 385 -22.88 -17.38 16.63
N TYR A 386 -23.79 -16.48 17.00
CA TYR A 386 -24.53 -16.55 18.27
C TYR A 386 -25.71 -17.54 18.24
N VAL A 387 -26.18 -17.95 17.07
CA VAL A 387 -27.36 -18.83 16.93
C VAL A 387 -27.00 -20.33 16.88
N LYS A 388 -25.72 -20.69 16.74
CA LYS A 388 -25.26 -22.09 16.74
C LYS A 388 -24.45 -22.46 17.99
N LYS A 389 -25.12 -22.49 19.13
CA LYS A 389 -24.76 -23.37 20.25
C LYS A 389 -26.01 -24.09 20.74
N GLN A 390 -26.41 -25.14 20.02
CA GLN A 390 -27.11 -26.26 20.63
C GLN A 390 -26.98 -27.54 19.81
N ASN A 391 -26.38 -28.52 20.48
CA ASN A 391 -26.40 -29.97 20.25
C ASN A 391 -26.02 -30.49 18.86
N TYR A 392 -24.91 -31.24 18.79
CA TYR A 392 -24.97 -32.68 18.48
C TYR A 392 -23.73 -33.39 19.02
N ARG A 393 -23.97 -34.48 19.77
CA ARG A 393 -22.98 -35.41 20.33
C ARG A 393 -22.17 -36.09 19.21
N LYS A 394 -20.87 -36.29 19.47
CA LYS A 394 -19.87 -37.00 18.65
C LYS A 394 -20.31 -38.43 18.26
N PRO A 395 -19.73 -38.96 17.18
CA PRO A 395 -18.68 -39.96 17.39
C PRO A 395 -17.36 -39.60 16.67
N ALA A 396 -16.31 -40.34 17.04
CA ALA A 396 -14.91 -40.02 16.82
C ALA A 396 -14.37 -40.34 15.41
N ALA A 397 -13.18 -39.79 15.15
CA ALA A 397 -12.16 -40.16 14.16
C ALA A 397 -12.26 -39.54 12.76
N ASN A 398 -11.51 -38.45 12.51
CA ASN A 398 -10.12 -38.53 12.03
C ASN A 398 -9.59 -37.11 11.80
N GLU A 399 -8.72 -36.64 12.69
CA GLU A 399 -7.91 -35.44 12.45
C GLU A 399 -6.80 -35.80 11.46
N VAL A 400 -6.84 -35.20 10.26
CA VAL A 400 -5.70 -35.20 9.35
C VAL A 400 -4.74 -34.12 9.83
N VAL A 401 -3.76 -34.54 10.61
CA VAL A 401 -2.66 -33.69 11.08
C VAL A 401 -1.57 -33.66 10.00
N PRO A 402 -1.13 -32.48 9.55
CA PRO A 402 -0.03 -32.36 8.59
C PRO A 402 1.31 -32.88 9.13
N ASP A 403 2.16 -33.39 8.23
CA ASP A 403 3.33 -34.21 8.57
C ASP A 403 4.44 -33.52 9.38
N TRP A 404 4.43 -32.19 9.53
CA TRP A 404 5.39 -31.48 10.40
C TRP A 404 5.18 -31.72 11.90
N PHE A 405 4.03 -32.29 12.31
CA PHE A 405 3.69 -32.55 13.72
C PHE A 405 4.24 -33.88 14.27
N LYS A 406 4.74 -34.79 13.43
CA LYS A 406 5.15 -36.15 13.84
C LYS A 406 6.59 -36.24 14.38
N ASP A 407 7.46 -35.27 14.09
CA ASP A 407 8.89 -35.38 14.39
C ASP A 407 9.36 -34.75 15.71
N ARG A 408 8.47 -34.14 16.49
CA ARG A 408 8.86 -33.48 17.76
C ARG A 408 8.73 -34.37 19.01
N LYS A 409 8.36 -35.65 18.87
CA LYS A 409 8.18 -36.60 19.99
C LYS A 409 9.11 -37.81 19.92
N LYS A 410 10.43 -37.60 19.96
CA LYS A 410 11.37 -38.62 20.46
C LYS A 410 12.46 -37.99 21.33
N LYS A 411 12.12 -37.73 22.60
CA LYS A 411 13.00 -37.89 23.78
C LYS A 411 12.17 -37.72 25.07
N PRO A 412 12.34 -38.56 26.12
CA PRO A 412 11.52 -38.54 27.32
C PRO A 412 12.14 -37.70 28.44
N ALA A 413 11.32 -37.00 29.23
CA ALA A 413 11.54 -36.77 30.67
C ALA A 413 10.25 -36.27 31.36
N GLN A 414 9.90 -36.96 32.45
CA GLN A 414 8.93 -36.61 33.51
C GLN A 414 9.53 -35.52 34.45
N PRO A 415 8.89 -35.12 35.58
CA PRO A 415 7.49 -34.73 35.85
C PRO A 415 7.41 -33.37 36.63
N ALA A 416 6.20 -33.06 37.16
CA ALA A 416 5.84 -32.09 38.24
C ALA A 416 5.16 -30.80 37.73
N THR A 417 4.09 -30.22 38.32
CA THR A 417 3.28 -30.53 39.52
C THR A 417 1.92 -29.83 39.38
N THR A 418 0.87 -30.45 39.93
CA THR A 418 -0.50 -29.94 40.06
C THR A 418 -0.62 -28.84 41.12
N ILE A 419 -1.40 -27.78 40.87
CA ILE A 419 -2.23 -27.13 41.90
C ILE A 419 -3.59 -26.79 41.27
N ASN A 420 -4.65 -27.34 41.88
CA ASN A 420 -6.07 -27.12 41.57
C ASN A 420 -6.60 -25.94 42.40
N HIS A 421 -7.52 -25.16 41.83
CA HIS A 421 -8.60 -24.52 42.58
C HIS A 421 -9.92 -24.75 41.83
N THR A 422 -10.83 -25.46 42.50
CA THR A 422 -12.23 -25.69 42.13
C THR A 422 -13.08 -24.71 42.92
N GLU A 423 -13.89 -23.91 42.24
CA GLU A 423 -14.89 -23.01 42.84
C GLU A 423 -16.29 -23.49 42.41
N THR A 424 -17.13 -23.70 43.42
CA THR A 424 -18.31 -24.58 43.43
C THR A 424 -19.57 -23.91 42.86
N GLU A 425 -20.49 -24.73 42.36
CA GLU A 425 -21.77 -24.31 41.73
C GLU A 425 -22.75 -23.59 42.67
N GLU A 426 -22.47 -23.56 43.97
CA GLU A 426 -23.28 -22.90 45.00
C GLU A 426 -23.21 -21.36 44.92
N GLU A 427 -22.05 -20.78 44.59
CA GLU A 427 -21.89 -19.32 44.46
C GLU A 427 -22.63 -18.75 43.22
N LYS A 428 -22.80 -19.57 42.17
CA LYS A 428 -23.57 -19.19 40.98
C LYS A 428 -25.08 -19.14 41.26
N ALA A 429 -25.57 -20.00 42.15
CA ALA A 429 -26.97 -20.03 42.53
C ALA A 429 -27.35 -18.84 43.44
N GLU A 430 -26.47 -18.45 44.34
CA GLU A 430 -26.67 -17.27 45.20
C GLU A 430 -26.65 -15.96 44.38
N PHE A 431 -25.78 -15.86 43.37
CA PHE A 431 -25.71 -14.69 42.49
C PHE A 431 -26.97 -14.54 41.60
N GLU A 432 -27.54 -15.64 41.10
CA GLU A 432 -28.80 -15.61 40.34
C GLU A 432 -30.03 -15.29 41.21
N ALA A 433 -30.04 -15.68 42.48
CA ALA A 433 -31.09 -15.30 43.43
C ALA A 433 -31.04 -13.79 43.76
N LEU A 434 -29.85 -13.23 43.94
CA LEU A 434 -29.62 -11.79 44.13
C LEU A 434 -30.05 -10.94 42.93
N LEU A 435 -29.89 -11.45 41.70
CA LEU A 435 -30.36 -10.78 40.47
C LEU A 435 -31.90 -10.78 40.32
N ARG A 436 -32.60 -11.76 40.90
CA ARG A 436 -34.09 -11.81 40.90
C ARG A 436 -34.72 -10.89 41.95
N GLU A 437 -34.06 -10.69 43.09
CA GLU A 437 -34.50 -9.68 44.07
C GLU A 437 -34.28 -8.25 43.58
N PHE A 438 -33.22 -7.99 42.81
CA PHE A 438 -32.96 -6.66 42.24
C PHE A 438 -33.89 -6.28 41.09
N THR A 439 -34.40 -7.25 40.33
CA THR A 439 -35.30 -7.00 39.18
C THR A 439 -36.78 -6.87 39.58
N SER A 440 -37.18 -7.35 40.76
CA SER A 440 -38.55 -7.22 41.28
C SER A 440 -38.82 -5.92 42.05
N LYS A 441 -37.78 -5.19 42.49
CA LYS A 441 -37.90 -3.90 43.20
C LYS A 441 -37.94 -2.66 42.30
N ASN A 442 -37.79 -2.78 40.98
CA ASN A 442 -37.74 -1.61 40.07
C ASN A 442 -38.96 -1.44 39.15
N ASN A 443 -40.05 -2.19 39.38
CA ASN A 443 -41.30 -2.09 38.60
C ASN A 443 -42.46 -1.35 39.32
N HIS A 444 -42.16 -0.58 40.37
CA HIS A 444 -43.11 0.32 41.02
C HIS A 444 -42.42 1.65 41.35
N LEU A 445 -42.24 2.50 40.34
CA LEU A 445 -42.09 3.96 40.45
C LEU A 445 -42.11 4.60 39.04
N GLN A 446 -43.26 4.53 38.38
CA GLN A 446 -43.75 5.57 37.46
C GLN A 446 -45.27 5.41 37.39
N GLY A 447 -45.97 6.36 38.00
CA GLY A 447 -47.38 6.63 37.72
C GLY A 447 -47.54 7.38 36.41
#